data_AF-A0A1H7TYF1-F1
#
_entry.id   AF-A0A1H7TYF1-F1
#
_cell.length_a   1.000
_cell.length_b   1.000
_cell.length_c   1.000
_cell.angle_alpha   90.00
_cell.angle_beta   90.00
_cell.angle_gamma   90.00
#
_symmetry.space_group_name_H-M   'P 1'
#
loop_
_entity.id
_entity.type
_entity.pdbx_description
1 polymer ?
#
loop_
_entity_poly.entity_id
_entity_poly.type
_entity_poly.pdbx_seq_one_letter_code
_entity_poly.pdbx_strand_id
1 'polypeptide(L)'
;MSTQTQLILFQLSIQSSYLNNTEAPATDEVFDTIQFFAADGKAWRIKTYATDEDVHIWELGVDAVEDLVELAVGQTEANYGDVLEAGYVMSSETGLDGIRAELDARELPVNLKETPFGAVFWVAPGTQYRTKSRPTE
;
A
#
# COMPACT_ATOMS: atom_id res chain seq x y z
N MET A 1 9.27 14.86 -19.27
CA MET A 1 9.43 14.44 -17.87
C MET A 1 9.25 12.94 -17.86
N SER A 2 10.24 12.17 -17.42
CA SER A 2 10.07 10.73 -17.23
C SER A 2 9.07 10.54 -16.09
N THR A 3 7.96 9.86 -16.34
CA THR A 3 6.94 9.58 -15.32
C THR A 3 7.44 8.45 -14.44
N GLN A 4 8.11 8.79 -13.34
CA GLN A 4 8.58 7.81 -12.37
C GLN A 4 7.38 7.10 -11.74
N THR A 5 7.41 5.77 -11.71
CA THR A 5 6.48 4.96 -10.93
C THR A 5 7.05 4.75 -9.53
N GLN A 6 6.23 4.92 -8.50
CA GLN A 6 6.63 4.72 -7.12
C GLN A 6 5.66 3.79 -6.40
N LEU A 7 6.20 2.93 -5.53
CA LEU A 7 5.45 2.13 -4.56
C LEU A 7 6.13 2.28 -3.20
N ILE A 8 5.40 2.81 -2.23
CA ILE A 8 5.80 2.84 -0.83
C ILE A 8 4.90 1.85 -0.10
N LEU A 9 5.50 0.87 0.56
CA LEU A 9 4.81 -0.21 1.27
C LEU A 9 5.21 -0.19 2.74
N PHE A 10 4.22 -0.08 3.62
CA PHE A 10 4.38 -0.26 5.05
C PHE A 10 3.62 -1.51 5.49
N GLN A 11 4.29 -2.37 6.23
CA GLN A 11 3.70 -3.53 6.90
C GLN A 11 3.46 -3.18 8.36
N LEU A 12 2.26 -3.47 8.86
CA LEU A 12 1.90 -3.18 10.24
C LEU A 12 2.01 -4.44 11.10
N SER A 13 2.34 -4.28 12.38
CA SER A 13 2.37 -5.36 13.39
C SER A 13 0.97 -5.74 13.89
N ILE A 14 -0.07 -5.34 13.16
CA ILE A 14 -1.49 -5.60 13.45
C ILE A 14 -2.18 -6.23 12.23
N GLN A 15 -3.27 -6.93 12.50
CA GLN A 15 -4.26 -7.34 11.53
C GLN A 15 -5.62 -6.80 11.99
N SER A 16 -6.42 -6.27 11.05
CA SER A 16 -7.72 -5.73 11.41
C SER A 16 -8.83 -6.09 10.41
N SER A 17 -10.07 -5.92 10.86
CA SER A 17 -11.27 -5.96 10.03
C SER A 17 -12.01 -4.64 10.18
N TYR A 18 -12.22 -3.96 9.06
CA TYR A 18 -13.04 -2.75 9.04
C TYR A 18 -14.51 -3.09 9.29
N LEU A 19 -15.02 -4.17 8.66
CA LEU A 19 -16.43 -4.57 8.77
C LEU A 19 -16.84 -4.95 10.20
N ASN A 20 -15.95 -5.58 10.95
CA ASN A 20 -16.23 -6.04 12.30
C ASN A 20 -15.70 -5.09 13.39
N ASN A 21 -14.97 -4.04 13.01
CA ASN A 21 -14.33 -3.11 13.93
C ASN A 21 -13.44 -3.83 14.96
N THR A 22 -12.55 -4.69 14.47
CA THR A 22 -11.65 -5.51 15.30
C THR A 22 -10.20 -5.31 14.88
N GLU A 23 -9.31 -5.36 15.86
CA GLU A 23 -7.85 -5.32 15.67
C GLU A 23 -7.19 -6.36 16.58
N ALA A 24 -6.15 -7.02 16.08
CA ALA A 24 -5.35 -7.99 16.81
C ALA A 24 -3.88 -7.91 16.36
N PRO A 25 -2.92 -8.46 17.13
CA PRO A 25 -1.54 -8.60 16.67
C PRO A 25 -1.47 -9.37 15.34
N ALA A 26 -0.59 -8.92 14.45
CA ALA A 26 -0.32 -9.60 13.19
C ALA A 26 0.32 -10.98 13.40
N THR A 27 0.23 -11.81 12.37
CA THR A 27 1.10 -12.98 12.19
C THR A 27 1.97 -12.76 10.96
N ASP A 28 2.99 -13.60 10.78
CA ASP A 28 3.88 -13.56 9.59
C ASP A 28 3.10 -13.67 8.26
N GLU A 29 1.91 -14.26 8.28
CA GLU A 29 1.06 -14.48 7.10
C GLU A 29 -0.09 -13.48 6.99
N VAL A 30 -0.48 -12.82 8.08
CA VAL A 30 -1.69 -11.99 8.15
C VAL A 30 -1.38 -10.69 8.88
N PHE A 31 -1.25 -9.63 8.10
CA PHE A 31 -0.95 -8.28 8.57
C PHE A 31 -1.55 -7.22 7.65
N ASP A 32 -1.92 -6.08 8.23
CA ASP A 32 -2.40 -4.92 7.50
C ASP A 32 -1.23 -4.22 6.79
N THR A 33 -1.56 -3.50 5.72
CA THR A 33 -0.60 -2.65 5.02
C THR A 33 -1.15 -1.26 4.81
N ILE A 34 -0.26 -0.27 4.88
CA ILE A 34 -0.48 1.07 4.32
C ILE A 34 0.44 1.19 3.13
N GLN A 35 -0.09 1.58 1.98
CA GLN A 35 0.68 1.70 0.75
C GLN A 35 0.37 3.00 0.06
N PHE A 36 1.37 3.51 -0.65
CA PHE A 36 1.23 4.66 -1.52
C PHE A 36 1.77 4.29 -2.89
N PHE A 37 1.03 4.64 -3.93
CA PHE A 37 1.41 4.36 -5.31
C PHE A 37 1.30 5.63 -6.13
N ALA A 38 2.27 5.90 -7.00
CA ALA A 38 2.18 6.94 -8.00
C ALA A 38 2.61 6.44 -9.37
N ALA A 39 1.84 6.82 -10.38
CA ALA A 39 2.13 6.61 -11.79
C ALA A 39 1.31 7.60 -12.62
N ASP A 40 1.85 8.00 -13.78
CA ASP A 40 1.13 8.82 -14.78
C ASP A 40 0.51 10.12 -14.22
N GLY A 41 1.21 10.77 -13.28
CA GLY A 41 0.78 12.03 -12.67
C GLY A 41 -0.39 11.88 -11.68
N LYS A 42 -0.68 10.66 -11.24
CA LYS A 42 -1.65 10.36 -10.19
C LYS A 42 -0.98 9.65 -9.03
N ALA A 43 -1.56 9.82 -7.85
CA ALA A 43 -1.13 9.13 -6.64
C ALA A 43 -2.34 8.55 -5.90
N TRP A 44 -2.11 7.47 -5.17
CA TRP A 44 -3.11 6.80 -4.36
C TRP A 44 -2.54 6.42 -3.00
N ARG A 45 -3.38 6.49 -1.97
CA ARG A 45 -3.18 5.80 -0.69
C ARG A 45 -4.05 4.55 -0.67
N ILE A 46 -3.49 3.45 -0.23
CA ILE A 46 -4.14 2.15 -0.14
C ILE A 46 -3.97 1.62 1.28
N LYS A 47 -5.05 1.18 1.91
CA LYS A 47 -5.00 0.43 3.18
C LYS A 47 -5.62 -0.94 2.96
N THR A 48 -4.90 -1.99 3.35
CA THR A 48 -5.44 -3.35 3.40
C THR A 48 -5.80 -3.73 4.82
N TYR A 49 -6.93 -4.39 4.99
CA TYR A 49 -7.43 -4.93 6.25
C TYR A 49 -7.37 -6.45 6.15
N ALA A 50 -6.40 -7.06 6.82
CA ALA A 50 -6.02 -8.44 6.53
C ALA A 50 -7.06 -9.46 6.98
N THR A 51 -7.75 -9.20 8.10
CA THR A 51 -8.71 -10.15 8.67
C THR A 51 -9.93 -10.37 7.77
N ASP A 52 -10.41 -9.31 7.12
CA ASP A 52 -11.53 -9.41 6.18
C ASP A 52 -11.09 -9.36 4.72
N GLU A 53 -9.80 -9.36 4.42
CA GLU A 53 -9.23 -9.10 3.09
C GLU A 53 -9.92 -7.94 2.36
N ASP A 54 -10.20 -6.86 3.09
CA ASP A 54 -10.75 -5.63 2.53
C ASP A 54 -9.63 -4.68 2.10
N VAL A 55 -9.90 -3.83 1.12
CA VAL A 55 -8.98 -2.80 0.67
C VAL A 55 -9.71 -1.49 0.43
N HIS A 56 -9.19 -0.44 1.04
CA HIS A 56 -9.62 0.92 0.83
C HIS A 56 -8.58 1.65 0.00
N ILE A 57 -9.03 2.32 -1.06
CA ILE A 57 -8.17 3.00 -2.01
C ILE A 57 -8.68 4.43 -2.17
N TRP A 58 -7.80 5.40 -1.95
CA TRP A 58 -8.08 6.81 -2.05
C TRP A 58 -7.13 7.45 -3.06
N GLU A 59 -7.66 8.11 -4.08
CA GLU A 59 -6.85 8.95 -4.97
C GLU A 59 -6.42 10.19 -4.20
N LEU A 60 -5.12 10.49 -4.25
CA LEU A 60 -4.53 11.67 -3.66
C LEU A 60 -4.60 12.82 -4.68
N GLY A 61 -4.67 14.06 -4.18
CA GLY A 61 -4.63 15.25 -5.03
C GLY A 61 -3.34 15.32 -5.84
N VAL A 62 -3.36 16.07 -6.95
CA VAL A 62 -2.23 16.23 -7.88
C VAL A 62 -0.94 16.68 -7.20
N ASP A 63 -1.04 17.48 -6.14
CA ASP A 63 0.10 18.01 -5.39
C ASP A 63 0.84 16.92 -4.59
N ALA A 64 0.20 15.77 -4.32
CA ALA A 64 0.81 14.68 -3.57
C ALA A 64 1.87 13.90 -4.36
N VAL A 65 1.95 14.10 -5.68
CA VAL A 65 2.88 13.36 -6.54
C VAL A 65 4.33 13.85 -6.38
N GLU A 66 4.54 15.13 -6.12
CA GLU A 66 5.90 15.71 -6.05
C GLU A 66 6.66 15.24 -4.80
N ASP A 67 5.97 15.15 -3.66
CA ASP A 67 6.56 14.81 -2.36
C ASP A 67 5.97 13.51 -1.77
N LEU A 68 5.61 12.54 -2.62
CA LEU A 68 4.87 11.35 -2.18
C LEU A 68 5.58 10.58 -1.07
N VAL A 69 6.91 10.45 -1.12
CA VAL A 69 7.68 9.72 -0.10
C VAL A 69 7.58 10.42 1.26
N GLU A 70 7.77 11.74 1.29
CA GLU A 70 7.66 12.52 2.53
C GLU A 70 6.24 12.47 3.09
N LEU A 71 5.23 12.63 2.24
CA LEU A 71 3.82 12.48 2.60
C LEU A 71 3.53 11.08 3.18
N ALA A 72 4.01 10.04 2.51
CA ALA A 72 3.77 8.64 2.87
C ALA A 72 4.38 8.30 4.23
N VAL A 73 5.65 8.64 4.44
CA VAL A 73 6.37 8.41 5.70
C VAL A 73 5.74 9.24 6.81
N GLY A 74 5.58 10.55 6.63
CA GLY A 74 5.05 11.44 7.65
C GLY A 74 3.64 11.07 8.09
N GLN A 75 2.73 10.75 7.15
CA GLN A 75 1.38 10.30 7.50
C GLN A 75 1.38 8.93 8.18
N THR A 76 2.24 8.00 7.73
CA THR A 76 2.24 6.65 8.31
C THR A 76 2.82 6.67 9.72
N GLU A 77 3.94 7.33 9.94
CA GLU A 77 4.55 7.46 11.27
C GLU A 77 3.62 8.18 12.24
N ALA A 78 2.94 9.25 11.80
CA ALA A 78 2.02 10.00 12.67
C ALA A 78 0.78 9.21 13.11
N ASN A 79 0.31 8.25 12.31
CA ASN A 79 -0.94 7.52 12.56
C ASN A 79 -0.74 6.05 12.97
N TYR A 80 0.42 5.46 12.66
CA TYR A 80 0.70 4.03 12.80
C TYR A 80 2.11 3.75 13.33
N GLY A 81 2.86 4.77 13.78
CA GLY A 81 4.26 4.61 14.19
C GLY A 81 4.46 3.65 15.36
N ASP A 82 3.43 3.40 16.17
CA ASP A 82 3.43 2.44 17.28
C ASP A 82 3.22 0.98 16.83
N VAL A 83 2.69 0.77 15.63
CA VAL A 83 2.40 -0.54 15.03
C VAL A 83 3.11 -0.73 13.68
N LEU A 84 4.16 0.04 13.41
CA LEU A 84 4.92 -0.07 12.18
C LEU A 84 6.00 -1.16 12.31
N GLU A 85 5.90 -2.22 11.50
CA GLU A 85 6.86 -3.33 11.50
C GLU A 85 7.97 -3.11 10.47
N ALA A 86 7.60 -2.75 9.24
CA ALA A 86 8.56 -2.54 8.14
C ALA A 86 8.07 -1.48 7.16
N GLY A 87 9.01 -0.81 6.49
CA GLY A 87 8.75 0.18 5.46
C GLY A 87 9.69 0.03 4.26
N TYR A 88 9.14 0.09 3.06
CA TYR A 88 9.88 -0.06 1.81
C TYR A 88 9.51 1.07 0.85
N VAL A 89 10.51 1.79 0.35
CA VAL A 89 10.35 2.78 -0.71
C VAL A 89 10.96 2.22 -1.98
N MET A 90 10.15 2.14 -3.04
CA MET A 90 10.54 1.62 -4.34
C MET A 90 10.16 2.62 -5.44
N SER A 91 11.07 2.84 -6.37
CA SER A 91 10.88 3.79 -7.47
C SER A 91 11.49 3.24 -8.76
N SER A 92 10.84 3.50 -9.89
CA SER A 92 11.23 2.95 -11.19
C SER A 92 10.93 3.92 -12.32
N GLU A 93 11.88 4.05 -13.24
CA GLU A 93 11.66 4.75 -14.53
C GLU A 93 11.12 3.81 -15.62
N THR A 94 11.18 2.49 -15.41
CA THR A 94 10.69 1.47 -16.36
C THR A 94 9.26 1.04 -16.03
N GLY A 95 8.54 1.82 -15.22
CA GLY A 95 7.18 1.53 -14.81
C GLY A 95 7.11 0.36 -13.82
N LEU A 96 6.02 -0.41 -13.90
CA LEU A 96 5.76 -1.55 -13.01
C LEU A 96 6.80 -2.66 -13.11
N ASP A 97 7.48 -2.83 -14.24
CA ASP A 97 8.51 -3.88 -14.38
C ASP A 97 9.71 -3.60 -13.47
N GLY A 98 10.10 -2.33 -13.31
CA GLY A 98 11.12 -1.98 -12.31
C GLY A 98 10.61 -2.12 -10.89
N ILE A 99 9.33 -1.83 -10.59
CA ILE A 99 8.76 -2.11 -9.26
C ILE A 99 8.78 -3.61 -8.95
N ARG A 100 8.49 -4.47 -9.94
CA ARG A 100 8.58 -5.93 -9.79
C ARG A 100 10.01 -6.38 -9.49
N ALA A 101 11.00 -5.80 -10.14
CA ALA A 101 12.41 -6.08 -9.87
C ALA A 101 12.83 -5.59 -8.46
N GLU A 102 12.33 -4.44 -8.01
CA GLU A 102 12.60 -3.92 -6.67
C GLU A 102 12.00 -4.79 -5.56
N LEU A 103 10.81 -5.37 -5.80
CA LEU A 103 10.21 -6.36 -4.89
C LEU A 103 11.07 -7.62 -4.80
N ASP A 104 11.45 -8.20 -5.94
CA ASP A 104 12.28 -9.41 -6.02
C ASP A 104 13.63 -9.22 -5.32
N ALA A 105 14.29 -8.07 -5.54
CA ALA A 105 15.57 -7.72 -4.90
C ALA A 105 15.49 -7.58 -3.38
N ARG A 106 14.29 -7.36 -2.83
CA ARG A 106 14.01 -7.28 -1.38
C ARG A 106 13.46 -8.60 -0.83
N GLU A 107 13.46 -9.66 -1.62
CA GLU A 107 12.87 -10.96 -1.29
C GLU A 107 11.37 -10.86 -0.93
N LEU A 108 10.70 -9.80 -1.42
CA LEU A 108 9.27 -9.65 -1.32
C LEU A 108 8.60 -10.37 -2.49
N PRO A 109 7.54 -11.17 -2.24
CA PRO A 109 6.75 -11.78 -3.30
C PRO A 109 6.31 -10.76 -4.34
N VAL A 110 6.53 -11.05 -5.62
CA VAL A 110 6.20 -10.16 -6.75
C VAL A 110 4.69 -10.23 -7.07
N ASN A 111 3.88 -9.78 -6.12
CA ASN A 111 2.42 -9.84 -6.14
C ASN A 111 1.82 -8.43 -6.18
N LEU A 112 1.68 -7.88 -7.38
CA LEU A 112 1.03 -6.59 -7.60
C LEU A 112 -0.39 -6.81 -8.12
N LYS A 113 -1.33 -6.06 -7.54
CA LYS A 113 -2.71 -5.99 -8.01
C LYS A 113 -2.97 -4.64 -8.65
N GLU A 114 -3.33 -4.67 -9.92
CA GLU A 114 -3.72 -3.49 -10.70
C GLU A 114 -5.24 -3.30 -10.62
N THR A 115 -5.68 -2.05 -10.53
CA THR A 115 -7.10 -1.68 -10.51
C THR A 115 -7.52 -1.00 -11.82
N PRO A 116 -8.82 -1.05 -12.20
CA PRO A 116 -9.29 -0.41 -13.43
C PRO A 116 -9.11 1.11 -13.50
N PHE A 117 -8.84 1.77 -12.37
CA PHE A 117 -8.68 3.22 -12.26
C PHE A 117 -7.22 3.66 -12.06
N GLY A 118 -6.27 2.74 -12.20
CA GLY A 118 -4.84 3.04 -12.27
C GLY A 118 -4.06 2.83 -10.97
N ALA A 119 -4.72 2.65 -9.82
CA ALA A 119 -4.01 2.31 -8.59
C ALA A 119 -3.42 0.90 -8.69
N VAL A 120 -2.22 0.72 -8.16
CA VAL A 120 -1.54 -0.56 -8.03
C VAL A 120 -1.07 -0.72 -6.59
N PHE A 121 -1.21 -1.92 -6.03
CA PHE A 121 -0.77 -2.21 -4.67
C PHE A 121 -0.25 -3.63 -4.54
N TRP A 122 0.63 -3.84 -3.57
CA TRP A 122 1.17 -5.13 -3.22
C TRP A 122 0.16 -5.96 -2.42
N VAL A 123 0.15 -7.27 -2.65
CA VAL A 123 -0.76 -8.22 -2.02
C VAL A 123 0.06 -9.34 -1.37
N ALA A 124 -0.17 -9.57 -0.07
CA ALA A 124 0.46 -10.66 0.65
C ALA A 124 0.13 -12.03 -0.01
N PRO A 125 1.10 -12.97 -0.08
CA PRO A 125 0.84 -14.29 -0.65
C PRO A 125 -0.38 -14.98 -0.04
N GLY A 126 -1.13 -15.69 -0.88
CA GLY A 126 -2.32 -16.44 -0.42
C GLY A 126 -3.56 -15.59 -0.14
N THR A 127 -3.48 -14.25 -0.20
CA THR A 127 -4.62 -13.36 0.06
C THR A 127 -5.30 -12.88 -1.22
N GLN A 128 -6.58 -12.52 -1.12
CA GLN A 128 -7.38 -12.00 -2.24
C GLN A 128 -8.17 -10.74 -1.89
N TYR A 129 -7.45 -9.64 -1.67
CA TYR A 129 -8.05 -8.35 -1.36
C TYR A 129 -9.05 -7.86 -2.39
N ARG A 130 -10.20 -7.40 -1.94
CA ARG A 130 -11.20 -6.67 -2.75
C ARG A 130 -11.93 -5.69 -1.86
N THR A 131 -12.41 -4.59 -2.42
CA THR A 131 -13.21 -3.64 -1.65
C THR A 131 -14.52 -4.31 -1.22
N LYS A 132 -14.69 -4.48 0.10
CA LYS A 132 -15.84 -5.07 0.79
C LYS A 132 -16.59 -4.03 1.61
N SER A 133 -15.92 -2.97 2.03
CA SER A 133 -16.52 -1.83 2.71
C SER A 133 -16.02 -0.50 2.15
N ARG A 134 -16.65 0.57 2.59
CA ARG A 134 -16.21 1.95 2.36
C ARG A 134 -16.32 2.69 3.69
N PRO A 135 -15.40 3.62 4.00
CA PRO A 135 -15.61 4.54 5.10
C PRO A 135 -16.96 5.23 4.93
N THR A 136 -17.80 5.16 5.95
CA THR A 136 -18.96 6.05 6.04
C THR A 136 -18.45 7.42 6.45
N GLU A 137 -18.73 8.44 5.63
CA GLU A 137 -18.53 9.85 5.98
C GLU A 137 -19.27 10.22 7.28
#